data_AF-A0A1T4PLM6-F1
#
_entry.id   AF-A0A1T4PLM6-F1
#
_cell.length_a   1.000
_cell.length_b   1.000
_cell.length_c   1.000
_cell.angle_alpha   90.00
_cell.angle_beta   90.00
_cell.angle_gamma   90.00
#
_symmetry.space_group_name_H-M   'P 1'
#
loop_
_entity.id
_entity.type
_entity.pdbx_description
1 polymer ?
#
loop_
_entity_poly.entity_id
_entity_poly.type
_entity_poly.pdbx_seq_one_letter_code
_entity_poly.pdbx_strand_id
1 'polypeptide(L)'
;MPEQGTPGPLKLSERLTLVYERLDQMPPPTSAQESFDRLNAVLDQVEDEHSGVPKNPNPGLKFDGRMYPPREDFTERTADGRILAVTKGNTIEAHPDGTLTVSSRKTGKPVYHRQGAGQPLTRGSGPELKVENPAIAEAFEAVRRAQQGMVPPGKRPRNQSEARTQRRDTPQRGNDRGPER
;
A
#
# COMPACT_ATOMS: atom_id res chain seq x y z
N MET A 1 34.90 30.14 2.14
CA MET A 1 34.39 28.86 1.60
C MET A 1 32.89 28.89 1.73
N PRO A 2 32.10 28.97 0.64
CA PRO A 2 30.65 28.91 0.77
C PRO A 2 30.26 27.52 1.28
N GLU A 3 29.58 27.47 2.42
CA GLU A 3 28.92 26.27 2.90
C GLU A 3 27.88 25.87 1.87
N GLN A 4 28.15 24.81 1.10
CA GLN A 4 27.18 24.22 0.21
C GLN A 4 26.06 23.66 1.09
N GLY A 5 24.95 24.40 1.19
CA GLY A 5 23.79 24.01 1.97
C GLY A 5 23.38 22.59 1.57
N THR A 6 23.36 21.69 2.54
CA THR A 6 22.97 20.30 2.32
C THR A 6 21.58 20.30 1.68
N PRO A 7 21.41 19.73 0.48
CA PRO A 7 20.09 19.70 -0.15
C PRO A 7 19.12 18.99 0.80
N GLY A 8 17.97 19.61 1.06
CA GLY A 8 16.96 19.05 1.96
C GLY A 8 16.42 17.69 1.47
N PRO A 9 15.65 16.98 2.31
CA PRO A 9 15.11 15.67 1.96
C PRO A 9 14.32 15.68 0.65
N LEU A 10 14.52 14.65 -0.17
CA LEU A 10 13.83 14.52 -1.45
C LEU A 10 12.36 14.11 -1.26
N LYS A 11 11.48 14.51 -2.18
CA LYS A 11 10.09 14.08 -2.17
C LYS A 11 10.00 12.58 -2.43
N LEU A 12 8.92 11.97 -1.93
CA LEU A 12 8.71 10.52 -2.07
C LEU A 12 8.71 10.06 -3.54
N SER A 13 8.14 10.84 -4.45
CA SER A 13 8.14 10.52 -5.89
C SER A 13 9.54 10.57 -6.51
N GLU A 14 10.37 11.53 -6.08
CA GLU A 14 11.75 11.68 -6.56
C GLU A 14 12.60 10.51 -6.06
N ARG A 15 12.45 10.14 -4.78
CA ARG A 15 13.09 8.95 -4.20
C ARG A 15 12.67 7.67 -4.90
N LEU A 16 11.37 7.49 -5.18
CA LEU A 16 10.90 6.30 -5.90
C LEU A 16 11.47 6.23 -7.33
N THR A 17 11.62 7.37 -7.99
CA THR A 17 12.27 7.45 -9.31
C THR A 17 13.75 7.02 -9.21
N LEU A 18 14.48 7.50 -8.21
CA LEU A 18 15.88 7.10 -7.96
C LEU A 18 16.02 5.60 -7.68
N VAL A 19 15.05 4.99 -6.99
CA VAL A 19 15.05 3.53 -6.79
C VAL A 19 15.02 2.80 -8.12
N TYR A 20 14.14 3.20 -9.04
CA TYR A 20 14.04 2.59 -10.36
C TYR A 20 15.30 2.82 -11.20
N GLU A 21 15.83 4.05 -11.22
CA GLU A 21 17.07 4.36 -11.93
C GLU A 21 18.26 3.52 -11.43
N ARG A 22 18.39 3.36 -10.11
CA ARG A 22 19.47 2.53 -9.54
C ARG A 22 19.29 1.06 -9.88
N LEU A 23 18.06 0.55 -9.87
CA LEU A 23 17.80 -0.82 -10.28
C LEU A 23 18.18 -1.05 -11.74
N ASP A 24 17.87 -0.12 -12.64
CA ASP A 24 18.22 -0.22 -14.07
C ASP A 24 19.73 -0.20 -14.32
N GLN A 25 20.51 0.45 -13.45
CA GLN A 25 21.98 0.48 -13.53
C GLN A 25 22.66 -0.80 -13.02
N MET A 26 21.94 -1.64 -12.28
CA MET A 26 22.48 -2.91 -11.82
C MET A 26 22.51 -3.95 -12.95
N PRO A 27 23.39 -4.97 -12.91
CA PRO A 27 23.29 -6.13 -13.78
C PRO A 27 21.89 -6.76 -13.68
N PRO A 28 21.27 -7.30 -14.73
CA PRO A 28 19.96 -7.94 -14.63
C PRO A 28 19.98 -9.12 -13.63
N PRO A 29 18.96 -9.28 -12.77
CA PRO A 29 18.87 -10.41 -11.84
C PRO A 29 18.54 -11.71 -12.58
N THR A 30 18.92 -12.84 -12.01
CA THR A 30 18.75 -14.18 -12.61
C THR A 30 17.65 -15.01 -11.95
N SER A 31 17.09 -14.52 -10.83
CA SER A 31 16.03 -15.20 -10.09
C SER A 31 15.04 -14.22 -9.44
N ALA A 32 13.85 -14.71 -9.11
CA ALA A 32 12.82 -13.94 -8.41
C ALA A 32 13.34 -13.37 -7.08
N GLN A 33 14.01 -14.21 -6.29
CA GLN A 33 14.55 -13.84 -4.99
C GLN A 33 15.63 -12.76 -5.13
N GLU A 34 16.57 -12.93 -6.05
CA GLU A 34 17.60 -11.92 -6.31
C GLU A 34 16.99 -10.58 -6.75
N SER A 35 15.99 -10.62 -7.64
CA SER A 35 15.31 -9.40 -8.07
C SER A 35 14.59 -8.70 -6.91
N PHE A 36 13.92 -9.47 -6.05
CA PHE A 36 13.20 -8.96 -4.89
C PHE A 36 14.14 -8.37 -3.83
N ASP A 37 15.25 -9.05 -3.54
CA ASP A 37 16.25 -8.60 -2.58
C ASP A 37 16.92 -7.31 -3.04
N ARG A 38 17.22 -7.18 -4.34
CA ARG A 38 17.79 -5.95 -4.90
C ARG A 38 16.83 -4.78 -4.81
N LEU A 39 15.53 -4.99 -5.09
CA LEU A 39 14.52 -3.95 -4.88
C LEU A 39 14.53 -3.46 -3.43
N ASN A 40 14.52 -4.40 -2.46
CA ASN A 40 14.51 -4.06 -1.04
C ASN A 40 15.77 -3.30 -0.62
N ALA A 41 16.95 -3.77 -1.05
CA ALA A 41 18.23 -3.17 -0.72
C ALA A 41 18.37 -1.75 -1.30
N VAL A 42 18.01 -1.56 -2.59
CA VAL A 42 18.06 -0.25 -3.24
C VAL A 42 17.07 0.72 -2.60
N LEU A 43 15.86 0.25 -2.26
CA LEU A 43 14.87 1.07 -1.56
C LEU A 43 15.41 1.53 -0.20
N ASP A 44 15.94 0.62 0.62
CA ASP A 44 16.54 0.98 1.90
C ASP A 44 17.68 2.00 1.75
N GLN A 45 18.57 1.78 0.78
CA GLN A 45 19.70 2.67 0.52
C GLN A 45 19.25 4.08 0.12
N VAL A 46 18.32 4.21 -0.83
CA VAL A 46 17.78 5.52 -1.26
C VAL A 46 17.10 6.23 -0.10
N GLU A 47 16.39 5.49 0.75
CA GLU A 47 15.70 6.05 1.91
C GLU A 47 16.70 6.53 2.98
N ASP A 48 17.77 5.79 3.23
CA ASP A 48 18.82 6.21 4.17
C ASP A 48 19.54 7.47 3.69
N GLU A 49 19.77 7.61 2.39
CA GLU A 49 20.47 8.75 1.81
C GLU A 49 19.59 10.00 1.69
N HIS A 50 18.29 9.86 1.38
CA HIS A 50 17.47 10.97 0.91
C HIS A 50 16.19 11.26 1.70
N SER A 51 15.74 10.36 2.59
CA SER A 51 14.49 10.56 3.32
C SER A 51 14.61 11.57 4.48
N GLY A 52 15.80 11.66 5.08
CA GLY A 52 15.99 12.35 6.36
C GLY A 52 15.28 11.68 7.55
N VAL A 53 14.68 10.51 7.36
CA VAL A 53 13.93 9.75 8.37
C VAL A 53 14.67 8.45 8.69
N PRO A 54 15.13 8.25 9.94
CA PRO A 54 15.81 7.01 10.33
C PRO A 54 14.93 5.77 10.13
N LYS A 55 15.56 4.64 9.82
CA LYS A 55 14.85 3.37 9.62
C LYS A 55 14.21 2.93 10.93
N ASN A 56 12.89 2.78 10.94
CA ASN A 56 12.19 2.11 12.03
C ASN A 56 12.05 0.61 11.69
N PRO A 57 12.56 -0.32 12.52
CA PRO A 57 12.37 -1.76 12.27
C PRO A 57 10.92 -2.21 12.39
N ASN A 58 10.05 -1.43 13.06
CA ASN A 58 8.63 -1.71 13.19
C ASN A 58 7.79 -0.43 12.96
N PRO A 59 7.61 0.00 11.69
CA PRO A 59 6.96 1.27 11.36
C PRO A 59 5.44 1.29 11.62
N GLY A 60 4.83 0.17 12.00
CA GLY A 60 3.39 0.06 12.19
C GLY A 60 2.63 0.40 10.90
N LEU A 61 1.45 1.00 11.03
CA LEU A 61 0.58 1.38 9.90
C LEU A 61 0.60 2.88 9.58
N LYS A 62 1.18 3.71 10.47
CA LYS A 62 1.21 5.16 10.32
C LYS A 62 2.35 5.54 9.38
N PHE A 63 2.05 6.38 8.39
CA PHE A 63 3.09 6.91 7.51
C PHE A 63 3.94 7.94 8.27
N ASP A 64 5.24 7.72 8.31
CA ASP A 64 6.26 8.53 9.00
C ASP A 64 7.12 9.36 8.04
N GLY A 65 6.91 9.25 6.73
CA GLY A 65 7.68 9.94 5.70
C GLY A 65 8.70 9.04 4.97
N ARG A 66 8.93 7.81 5.47
CA ARG A 66 9.85 6.83 4.89
C ARG A 66 9.10 5.76 4.09
N MET A 67 9.67 5.34 2.98
CA MET A 67 9.23 4.14 2.25
C MET A 67 9.87 2.91 2.89
N TYR A 68 9.11 1.82 2.97
CA TYR A 68 9.61 0.55 3.52
C TYR A 68 9.49 -0.56 2.49
N PRO A 69 10.44 -1.50 2.46
CA PRO A 69 10.30 -2.75 1.71
C PRO A 69 8.99 -3.47 2.10
N PRO A 70 8.42 -4.29 1.20
CA PRO A 70 7.29 -5.14 1.55
C PRO A 70 7.65 -6.05 2.74
N ARG A 71 6.73 -6.17 3.69
CA ARG A 71 6.90 -7.08 4.83
C ARG A 71 6.60 -8.51 4.40
N GLU A 72 7.16 -9.46 5.14
CA GLU A 72 6.95 -10.90 4.92
C GLU A 72 5.46 -11.28 4.98
N ASP A 73 4.69 -10.69 5.91
CA ASP A 73 3.23 -10.93 6.02
C ASP A 73 2.43 -10.50 4.77
N PHE A 74 3.01 -9.64 3.93
CA PHE A 74 2.43 -9.17 2.66
C PHE A 74 3.24 -9.67 1.46
N THR A 75 4.03 -10.73 1.63
CA THR A 75 4.86 -11.34 0.60
C THR A 75 4.52 -12.83 0.50
N GLU A 76 4.05 -13.26 -0.66
CA GLU A 76 3.73 -14.64 -0.97
C GLU A 76 4.78 -15.22 -1.92
N ARG A 77 5.32 -16.40 -1.58
CA ARG A 77 6.19 -17.19 -2.45
C ARG A 77 5.39 -18.34 -3.02
N THR A 78 5.21 -18.32 -4.32
CA THR A 78 4.36 -19.26 -5.04
C THR A 78 5.13 -20.53 -5.42
N ALA A 79 4.41 -21.64 -5.63
CA ALA A 79 5.02 -22.94 -5.95
C ALA A 79 5.75 -22.95 -7.31
N ASP A 80 5.40 -22.03 -8.21
CA ASP A 80 6.05 -21.82 -9.50
C ASP A 80 7.25 -20.86 -9.42
N GLY A 81 7.64 -20.45 -8.22
CA GLY A 81 8.86 -19.68 -7.96
C GLY A 81 8.71 -18.18 -8.15
N ARG A 82 7.49 -17.65 -8.33
CA ARG A 82 7.24 -16.20 -8.29
C ARG A 82 7.17 -15.71 -6.85
N ILE A 83 7.57 -14.45 -6.66
CA ILE A 83 7.35 -13.70 -5.43
C ILE A 83 6.34 -12.60 -5.72
N LEU A 84 5.23 -12.61 -4.99
CA LEU A 84 4.18 -11.59 -5.06
C LEU A 84 4.19 -10.81 -3.76
N ALA A 85 4.37 -9.49 -3.83
CA ALA A 85 4.37 -8.66 -2.64
C ALA A 85 3.43 -7.47 -2.80
N VAL A 86 2.77 -7.08 -1.70
CA VAL A 86 1.78 -6.01 -1.70
C VAL A 86 2.22 -4.92 -0.72
N THR A 87 2.22 -3.69 -1.20
CA THR A 87 2.40 -2.49 -0.37
C THR A 87 1.12 -1.67 -0.35
N LYS A 88 1.13 -0.54 0.36
CA LYS A 88 -0.01 0.39 0.38
C LYS A 88 -0.38 0.89 -1.02
N GLY A 89 0.61 1.18 -1.85
CA GLY A 89 0.41 1.80 -3.17
C GLY A 89 0.53 0.84 -4.35
N ASN A 90 1.36 -0.20 -4.22
CA ASN A 90 1.81 -1.01 -5.35
C ASN A 90 1.70 -2.52 -5.09
N THR A 91 1.54 -3.27 -6.16
CA THR A 91 1.79 -4.71 -6.24
C THR A 91 3.13 -4.91 -6.91
N ILE A 92 3.95 -5.82 -6.37
CA ILE A 92 5.28 -6.15 -6.86
C ILE A 92 5.26 -7.63 -7.22
N GLU A 93 5.73 -7.95 -8.42
CA GLU A 93 5.80 -9.30 -8.94
C GLU A 93 7.23 -9.56 -9.42
N ALA A 94 7.92 -10.51 -8.79
CA ALA A 94 9.23 -11.00 -9.22
C ALA A 94 9.09 -12.42 -9.77
N HIS A 95 9.59 -12.63 -10.98
CA HIS A 95 9.47 -13.88 -11.71
C HIS A 95 10.74 -14.74 -11.59
N PRO A 96 10.65 -16.08 -11.78
CA PRO A 96 11.78 -16.99 -11.68
C PRO A 96 12.97 -16.65 -12.59
N ASP A 97 12.73 -15.96 -13.71
CA ASP A 97 13.75 -15.47 -14.64
C ASP A 97 14.45 -14.18 -14.15
N GLY A 98 14.04 -13.64 -13.00
CA GLY A 98 14.47 -12.35 -12.47
C GLY A 98 13.67 -11.15 -12.98
N THR A 99 12.66 -11.34 -13.82
CA THR A 99 11.83 -10.23 -14.28
C THR A 99 11.07 -9.60 -13.10
N LEU A 100 11.10 -8.28 -13.00
CA LEU A 100 10.44 -7.50 -11.95
C LEU A 100 9.38 -6.59 -12.56
N THR A 101 8.16 -6.65 -12.03
CA THR A 101 7.09 -5.73 -12.37
C THR A 101 6.55 -5.07 -11.12
N VAL A 102 6.39 -3.75 -11.16
CA VAL A 102 5.70 -2.99 -10.12
C VAL A 102 4.50 -2.32 -10.74
N SER A 103 3.32 -2.60 -10.19
CA SER A 103 2.04 -2.10 -10.69
C SER A 103 1.34 -1.27 -9.63
N SER A 104 0.70 -0.17 -10.03
CA SER A 104 -0.09 0.63 -9.09
C SER A 104 -1.37 -0.10 -8.71
N ARG A 105 -1.66 -0.23 -7.41
CA ARG A 105 -2.92 -0.84 -6.93
C ARG A 105 -4.15 -0.01 -7.27
N LYS A 106 -3.98 1.30 -7.43
CA LYS A 106 -5.09 2.21 -7.76
C LYS A 106 -5.57 2.02 -9.20
N THR A 107 -4.64 1.83 -10.14
CA THR A 107 -4.94 1.81 -11.57
C THR A 107 -4.76 0.44 -12.23
N GLY A 108 -4.06 -0.49 -11.56
CA GLY A 108 -3.66 -1.78 -12.12
C GLY A 108 -2.58 -1.69 -13.20
N LYS A 109 -2.06 -0.48 -13.49
CA LYS A 109 -1.08 -0.28 -14.56
C LYS A 109 0.34 -0.50 -14.05
N PRO A 110 1.22 -1.13 -14.85
CA PRO A 110 2.64 -1.20 -14.54
C PRO A 110 3.21 0.21 -14.48
N VAL A 111 3.89 0.52 -13.39
CA VAL A 111 4.62 1.78 -13.19
C VAL A 111 6.12 1.60 -13.38
N TYR A 112 6.60 0.36 -13.27
CA TYR A 112 7.97 -0.02 -13.51
C TYR A 112 8.04 -1.48 -13.96
N HIS A 113 8.95 -1.75 -14.89
CA HIS A 113 9.22 -3.09 -15.40
C HIS A 113 10.70 -3.20 -15.72
N ARG A 114 11.31 -4.30 -15.28
CA ARG A 114 12.70 -4.62 -15.56
C ARG A 114 12.83 -6.08 -15.93
N GLN A 115 13.52 -6.34 -17.04
CA GLN A 115 13.76 -7.69 -17.53
C GLN A 115 14.87 -8.38 -16.70
N GLY A 116 14.67 -9.67 -16.39
CA GLY A 116 15.71 -10.52 -15.82
C GLY A 116 16.64 -11.14 -16.87
N ALA A 117 17.77 -11.71 -16.43
CA ALA A 117 18.70 -12.50 -17.26
C ALA A 117 18.62 -14.01 -16.97
N GLY A 118 17.74 -14.44 -16.06
CA GLY A 118 17.50 -15.84 -15.80
C GLY A 118 16.83 -16.51 -17.00
N GLN A 119 17.01 -17.83 -17.12
CA GLN A 119 16.22 -18.57 -18.08
C GLN A 119 14.77 -18.59 -17.61
N PRO A 120 13.79 -18.28 -18.47
CA PRO A 120 12.41 -18.59 -18.15
C PRO A 120 12.37 -20.09 -17.86
N LEU A 121 11.70 -20.49 -16.78
CA LEU A 121 11.44 -21.91 -16.52
C LEU A 121 10.64 -22.43 -17.72
N THR A 122 11.35 -22.96 -18.72
CA THR A 122 10.74 -23.71 -19.81
C THR A 122 10.04 -24.86 -19.14
N ARG A 123 8.70 -24.80 -19.12
CA ARG A 123 7.82 -25.91 -18.76
C ARG A 123 8.27 -27.10 -19.61
N GLY A 124 9.13 -27.94 -19.04
CA GLY A 124 9.34 -29.28 -19.55
C GLY A 124 7.97 -29.96 -19.55
N SER A 125 7.68 -30.69 -20.63
CA SER A 125 6.49 -31.49 -20.86
C SER A 125 6.14 -32.39 -19.66
N GLY A 126 5.45 -31.83 -18.67
CA GLY A 126 4.72 -32.51 -17.60
C GLY A 126 3.23 -32.24 -17.80
N PRO A 127 2.35 -33.16 -17.38
CA PRO A 127 0.95 -33.16 -17.79
C PRO A 127 0.30 -31.82 -17.46
N GLU A 128 -0.44 -31.31 -18.44
CA GLU A 128 -1.31 -30.15 -18.38
C GLU A 128 -2.02 -30.07 -17.02
N LEU A 129 -1.46 -29.27 -16.10
CA LEU A 129 -2.14 -28.88 -14.87
C LEU A 129 -3.24 -27.92 -15.29
N LYS A 130 -4.37 -28.50 -15.71
CA LYS A 130 -5.66 -27.83 -15.71
C LYS A 130 -5.85 -27.28 -14.30
N VAL A 131 -5.99 -25.97 -14.20
CA VAL A 131 -6.44 -25.33 -12.97
C VAL A 131 -7.91 -25.71 -12.80
N GLU A 132 -8.17 -26.89 -12.24
CA GLU A 132 -9.53 -27.41 -12.01
C GLU A 132 -10.12 -26.92 -10.69
N ASN A 133 -9.56 -25.87 -10.07
CA ASN A 133 -10.11 -25.35 -8.83
C ASN A 133 -10.69 -23.94 -8.99
N PRO A 134 -11.98 -23.82 -9.39
CA PRO A 134 -12.68 -22.53 -9.50
C PRO A 134 -12.70 -21.75 -8.18
N ALA A 135 -12.47 -22.42 -7.04
CA ALA A 135 -12.42 -21.79 -5.72
C ALA A 135 -11.29 -20.76 -5.55
N ILE A 136 -10.17 -20.87 -6.28
CA ILE A 136 -9.05 -19.92 -6.13
C ILE A 136 -9.32 -18.62 -6.90
N ALA A 137 -9.94 -18.71 -8.08
CA ALA A 137 -10.39 -17.52 -8.83
C ALA A 137 -11.56 -16.82 -8.10
N GLU A 138 -12.49 -17.59 -7.52
CA GLU A 138 -13.55 -17.05 -6.68
C GLU A 138 -13.01 -16.41 -5.38
N ALA A 139 -11.96 -16.95 -4.76
CA ALA A 139 -11.36 -16.34 -3.58
C ALA A 139 -10.75 -14.96 -3.88
N PHE A 140 -10.07 -14.79 -5.03
CA PHE A 140 -9.55 -13.50 -5.46
C PHE A 140 -10.66 -12.50 -5.84
N GLU A 141 -11.72 -12.96 -6.51
CA GLU A 141 -12.91 -12.14 -6.79
C GLU A 141 -13.71 -11.78 -5.53
N ALA A 142 -13.85 -12.71 -4.57
CA ALA A 142 -14.57 -12.50 -3.32
C ALA A 142 -13.85 -11.48 -2.41
N VAL A 143 -12.51 -11.57 -2.33
CA VAL A 143 -11.69 -10.58 -1.62
C VAL A 143 -11.78 -9.20 -2.30
N ARG A 144 -11.85 -9.16 -3.64
CA ARG A 144 -12.06 -7.92 -4.42
C ARG A 144 -13.46 -7.32 -4.20
N ARG A 145 -14.51 -8.15 -4.15
CA ARG A 145 -15.90 -7.74 -3.95
C ARG A 145 -16.18 -7.28 -2.51
N ALA A 146 -15.57 -7.94 -1.52
CA ALA A 146 -15.62 -7.54 -0.11
C ALA A 146 -14.99 -6.15 0.12
N GLN A 147 -13.97 -5.79 -0.65
CA GLN A 147 -13.33 -4.47 -0.57
C GLN A 147 -14.07 -3.37 -1.34
N GLN A 148 -14.98 -3.71 -2.26
CA GLN A 148 -15.78 -2.74 -3.02
C GLN A 148 -17.11 -2.35 -2.35
N GLY A 149 -17.47 -2.99 -1.23
CA GLY A 149 -18.75 -2.77 -0.53
C GLY A 149 -18.72 -1.84 0.69
N MET A 150 -17.57 -1.31 1.12
CA MET A 150 -17.53 -0.40 2.28
C MET A 150 -17.88 1.04 1.86
N VAL A 151 -19.18 1.33 1.82
CA VAL A 151 -19.68 2.70 1.93
C VAL A 151 -19.31 3.22 3.34
N PRO A 152 -18.63 4.36 3.48
CA PRO A 152 -18.34 4.93 4.79
C PRO A 152 -19.65 5.30 5.50
N PRO A 153 -19.85 4.93 6.78
CA PRO A 153 -21.06 5.32 7.49
C PRO A 153 -21.09 6.84 7.70
N GLY A 154 -22.10 7.48 7.08
CA GLY A 154 -22.79 8.62 7.68
C GLY A 154 -22.38 10.03 7.23
N LYS A 155 -22.73 10.42 5.99
CA LYS A 155 -23.24 11.78 5.78
C LYS A 155 -24.69 11.82 6.24
N ARG A 156 -24.94 12.46 7.40
CA ARG A 156 -26.29 12.69 7.92
C ARG A 156 -27.12 13.49 6.90
N PRO A 157 -28.32 13.05 6.51
CA PRO A 157 -29.23 13.90 5.76
C PRO A 157 -29.75 15.02 6.68
N ARG A 158 -29.62 16.25 6.17
CA ARG A 158 -30.15 17.48 6.74
C ARG A 158 -31.60 17.61 6.28
N ASN A 159 -32.56 17.10 7.06
CA ASN A 159 -33.97 17.40 6.82
C ASN A 159 -34.35 18.68 7.57
N GLN A 160 -34.61 19.72 6.79
CA GLN A 160 -35.38 20.89 7.18
C GLN A 160 -36.87 20.53 7.18
N SER A 161 -37.61 21.18 8.10
CA SER A 161 -39.03 21.55 7.99
C SER A 161 -40.06 20.40 8.09
N GLU A 162 -41.24 20.49 8.72
CA GLU A 162 -42.03 21.53 9.40
C GLU A 162 -43.19 20.74 10.05
N ALA A 163 -43.50 20.92 11.34
CA ALA A 163 -44.58 21.76 11.87
C ALA A 163 -45.83 21.00 12.37
N ARG A 164 -46.37 21.56 13.46
CA ARG A 164 -47.73 21.49 14.06
C ARG A 164 -48.05 20.38 15.06
N THR A 165 -48.04 20.73 16.36
CA THR A 165 -49.14 21.23 17.22
C THR A 165 -49.85 20.06 17.90
N GLN A 166 -49.77 19.88 19.22
CA GLN A 166 -50.65 20.41 20.29
C GLN A 166 -50.15 19.68 21.58
N ARG A 167 -50.28 20.10 22.84
CA ARG A 167 -50.82 21.23 23.61
C ARG A 167 -50.49 20.86 25.07
N ARG A 168 -50.19 21.87 25.93
CA ARG A 168 -50.52 21.92 27.38
C ARG A 168 -49.89 20.82 28.28
N ASP A 169 -49.45 21.03 29.51
CA ASP A 169 -49.70 22.05 30.53
C ASP A 169 -48.44 22.24 31.39
N THR A 170 -48.22 23.50 31.79
CA THR A 170 -47.26 23.92 32.81
C THR A 170 -48.01 24.01 34.14
N PRO A 171 -47.37 23.69 35.28
CA PRO A 171 -47.28 24.72 36.33
C PRO A 171 -45.84 24.81 36.88
N GLN A 172 -45.20 25.99 36.89
CA GLN A 172 -45.36 27.10 37.84
C GLN A 172 -44.56 26.83 39.13
N ARG A 173 -43.31 27.29 39.20
CA ARG A 173 -42.84 28.57 39.78
C ARG A 173 -42.78 28.52 41.32
N GLY A 174 -41.56 28.54 41.84
CA GLY A 174 -41.27 28.76 43.25
C GLY A 174 -39.84 29.28 43.42
N ASN A 175 -39.58 30.50 42.93
CA ASN A 175 -38.49 31.33 43.45
C ASN A 175 -39.10 32.13 44.58
N ASP A 176 -38.73 31.81 45.82
CA ASP A 176 -39.02 32.64 46.98
C ASP A 176 -37.70 33.21 47.51
N ARG A 177 -37.64 34.54 47.54
CA ARG A 177 -36.50 35.35 47.92
C ARG A 177 -37.01 36.38 48.92
N GLY A 178 -36.60 36.25 50.18
CA GLY A 178 -36.58 37.30 51.21
C GLY A 178 -37.83 37.43 52.09
N PRO A 179 -37.80 38.27 53.15
CA PRO A 179 -36.77 39.27 53.44
C PRO A 179 -36.17 39.21 54.87
N GLU A 180 -35.19 40.09 55.04
CA GLU A 180 -34.54 40.55 56.25
C GLU A 180 -35.48 40.80 57.45
N ARG A 181 -34.98 40.48 58.65
CA ARG A 181 -35.02 41.32 59.85
C ARG A 181 -33.99 40.83 60.87
#